data_AF-A0A239P2U2-F1
#
_entry.id   AF-A0A239P2U2-F1
#
_cell.length_a   1.000
_cell.length_b   1.000
_cell.length_c   1.000
_cell.angle_alpha   90.00
_cell.angle_beta   90.00
_cell.angle_gamma   90.00
#
_symmetry.space_group_name_H-M   'P 1'
#
loop_
_entity.id
_entity.type
_entity.pdbx_description
1 polymer ?
#
loop_
_entity_poly.entity_id
_entity_poly.type
_entity_poly.pdbx_seq_one_letter_code
_entity_poly.pdbx_strand_id
1 'polypeptide(L)'
;MTIRVLSLLVLTSALTIGGPLARAEDEPAKVDAVKAAEFNKRMFAGPLGPKLTYACFVRRYDAEHLARHPKQKVSTMKLLVVAGHPPEQSYTPYSFRLGFKYRHRKGDWDSSGSCGQIQDTDKGQEVKFACSVDCDGGGIAIGLAKDIDATLVRVERVRIWQNSKPDEEPGTDALTGGEDDKIFRLDRTNLKECESLITDRKELAAMRSK
;
A
#
# COMPACT_ATOMS: atom_id res chain seq x y z
N MET A 1 -10.38 47.54 -69.70
CA MET A 1 -10.17 46.44 -68.74
C MET A 1 -9.88 47.11 -67.41
N THR A 2 -10.92 47.28 -66.59
CA THR A 2 -10.91 48.25 -65.50
C THR A 2 -11.75 47.72 -64.34
N ILE A 3 -11.03 47.32 -63.29
CA ILE A 3 -11.28 47.51 -61.85
C ILE A 3 -12.72 47.29 -61.38
N ARG A 4 -12.96 46.17 -60.68
CA ARG A 4 -14.08 46.02 -59.75
C ARG A 4 -13.61 46.36 -58.33
N VAL A 5 -14.33 47.32 -57.77
CA VAL A 5 -14.18 47.91 -56.44
C VAL A 5 -14.78 47.01 -55.36
N LEU A 6 -14.13 47.08 -54.20
CA LEU A 6 -14.39 46.46 -52.90
C LEU A 6 -15.82 46.67 -52.37
N SER A 7 -16.37 45.70 -51.63
CA SER A 7 -17.50 45.93 -50.70
C SER A 7 -17.46 44.99 -49.50
N LEU A 8 -17.64 45.59 -48.33
CA LEU A 8 -17.67 45.06 -46.95
C LEU A 8 -18.73 43.97 -46.71
N LEU A 9 -18.56 43.20 -45.63
CA LEU A 9 -19.55 42.70 -44.62
C LEU A 9 -18.88 41.46 -43.92
N VAL A 10 -19.00 41.09 -42.63
CA VAL A 10 -19.71 41.52 -41.42
C VAL A 10 -18.99 40.89 -40.22
N LEU A 11 -18.94 41.60 -39.09
CA LEU A 11 -18.50 41.11 -37.78
C LEU A 11 -19.63 40.25 -37.15
N THR A 12 -19.34 39.02 -36.72
CA THR A 12 -20.24 38.26 -35.83
C THR A 12 -19.47 37.73 -34.62
N SER A 13 -19.89 38.17 -33.45
CA SER A 13 -19.40 37.81 -32.12
C SER A 13 -20.05 36.51 -31.67
N ALA A 14 -19.27 35.49 -31.30
CA ALA A 14 -19.78 34.29 -30.62
C ALA A 14 -19.25 34.22 -29.19
N LEU A 15 -20.15 34.42 -28.22
CA LEU A 15 -19.95 34.08 -26.81
C LEU A 15 -19.66 32.59 -26.70
N THR A 16 -18.53 32.22 -26.10
CA THR A 16 -18.30 30.85 -25.60
C THR A 16 -18.50 30.83 -24.10
N ILE A 17 -19.44 29.98 -23.69
CA ILE A 17 -19.86 29.73 -22.32
C ILE A 17 -18.74 28.95 -21.62
N GLY A 18 -18.16 29.55 -20.57
CA GLY A 18 -17.22 28.86 -19.68
C GLY A 18 -17.95 27.83 -18.83
N GLY A 19 -17.79 26.54 -19.16
CA GLY A 19 -18.06 25.45 -18.24
C GLY A 19 -16.86 25.23 -17.32
N PRO A 20 -17.04 24.89 -16.03
CA PRO A 20 -15.94 24.49 -15.18
C PRO A 20 -15.36 23.18 -15.75
N LEU A 21 -14.10 23.26 -16.19
CA LEU A 21 -13.24 22.11 -16.42
C LEU A 21 -13.25 21.27 -15.15
N ALA A 22 -13.97 20.15 -15.18
CA ALA A 22 -13.72 19.03 -14.29
C ALA A 22 -12.22 18.71 -14.41
N ARG A 23 -11.45 18.98 -13.35
CA ARG A 23 -10.05 18.53 -13.30
C ARG A 23 -10.12 17.01 -13.32
N ALA A 24 -9.63 16.41 -14.39
CA ALA A 24 -9.24 15.01 -14.38
C ALA A 24 -8.31 14.82 -13.18
N GLU A 25 -8.69 13.93 -12.27
CA GLU A 25 -7.79 13.47 -11.22
C GLU A 25 -6.60 12.84 -11.93
N ASP A 26 -5.39 13.38 -11.74
CA ASP A 26 -4.16 12.84 -12.32
C ASP A 26 -4.08 11.35 -11.98
N GLU A 27 -4.24 10.47 -12.98
CA GLU A 27 -3.91 9.06 -12.78
C GLU A 27 -2.47 8.98 -12.29
N PRO A 28 -2.17 8.19 -11.25
CA PRO A 28 -0.81 8.07 -10.74
C PRO A 28 0.11 7.65 -11.88
N ALA A 29 1.14 8.47 -12.15
CA ALA A 29 2.05 8.26 -13.26
C ALA A 29 2.58 6.81 -13.24
N LYS A 30 2.45 6.10 -14.37
CA LYS A 30 3.00 4.76 -14.51
C LYS A 30 4.49 4.80 -14.17
N VAL A 31 4.88 4.09 -13.13
CA VAL A 31 6.28 3.97 -12.72
C VAL A 31 7.04 3.26 -13.82
N ASP A 32 8.16 3.83 -14.25
CA ASP A 32 9.06 3.19 -15.22
C ASP A 32 9.47 1.80 -14.70
N ALA A 33 9.51 0.81 -15.60
CA ALA A 33 9.91 -0.57 -15.33
C ALA A 33 11.24 -0.66 -14.56
N VAL A 34 12.20 0.23 -14.78
CA VAL A 34 13.47 0.26 -14.04
C VAL A 34 13.24 0.56 -12.56
N LYS A 35 12.46 1.61 -12.25
CA LYS A 35 12.11 1.97 -10.87
C LYS A 35 11.29 0.89 -10.19
N ALA A 36 10.35 0.26 -10.92
CA ALA A 36 9.57 -0.86 -10.40
C ALA A 36 10.47 -2.07 -10.08
N ALA A 37 11.44 -2.39 -10.92
CA ALA A 37 12.39 -3.47 -10.69
C ALA A 37 13.32 -3.18 -9.49
N GLU A 38 13.81 -1.95 -9.34
CA GLU A 38 14.60 -1.53 -8.18
C GLU A 38 13.80 -1.59 -6.88
N PHE A 39 12.56 -1.12 -6.92
CA PHE A 39 11.65 -1.20 -5.79
C PHE A 39 11.43 -2.65 -5.37
N ASN A 40 11.13 -3.54 -6.33
CA ASN A 40 10.96 -4.97 -6.06
C ASN A 40 12.23 -5.60 -5.48
N LYS A 41 13.39 -5.29 -6.07
CA LYS A 41 14.68 -5.77 -5.56
C LYS A 41 14.89 -5.39 -4.11
N ARG A 42 14.56 -4.16 -3.73
CA ARG A 42 14.66 -3.69 -2.34
C ARG A 42 13.59 -4.30 -1.44
N MET A 43 12.33 -4.36 -1.88
CA MET A 43 11.22 -4.90 -1.10
C MET A 43 11.38 -6.39 -0.81
N PHE A 44 11.90 -7.17 -1.75
CA PHE A 44 12.01 -8.63 -1.65
C PHE A 44 13.45 -9.13 -1.45
N ALA A 45 14.41 -8.23 -1.23
CA ALA A 45 15.82 -8.55 -1.07
C ALA A 45 16.41 -9.36 -2.25
N GLY A 46 15.88 -9.15 -3.46
CA GLY A 46 16.26 -9.91 -4.64
C GLY A 46 15.23 -9.78 -5.78
N PRO A 47 15.54 -10.33 -6.97
CA PRO A 47 14.58 -10.38 -8.06
C PRO A 47 13.38 -11.26 -7.69
N LEU A 48 12.22 -10.96 -8.29
CA LEU A 48 11.04 -11.81 -8.15
C LEU A 48 11.28 -13.16 -8.83
N GLY A 49 10.87 -14.24 -8.18
CA GLY A 49 10.96 -15.59 -8.73
C GLY A 49 9.73 -16.00 -9.56
N PRO A 50 9.76 -17.18 -10.20
CA PRO A 50 8.63 -17.72 -10.97
C PRO A 50 7.48 -18.25 -10.10
N LYS A 51 7.64 -18.19 -8.77
CA LYS A 51 6.63 -18.56 -7.75
C LYS A 51 6.41 -17.35 -6.85
N LEU A 52 5.52 -17.48 -5.86
CA LEU A 52 5.35 -16.48 -4.82
C LEU A 52 6.71 -16.09 -4.20
N THR A 53 6.91 -14.78 -4.07
CA THR A 53 8.06 -14.17 -3.40
C THR A 53 7.56 -13.40 -2.19
N TYR A 54 8.21 -13.58 -1.04
CA TYR A 54 7.73 -13.10 0.25
C TYR A 54 8.73 -12.12 0.87
N ALA A 55 8.23 -11.11 1.57
CA ALA A 55 9.02 -10.24 2.42
C ALA A 55 8.33 -10.08 3.77
N CYS A 56 9.05 -10.40 4.85
CA CYS A 56 8.56 -10.27 6.22
C CYS A 56 9.28 -9.12 6.94
N PHE A 57 8.50 -8.26 7.58
CA PHE A 57 9.00 -7.14 8.38
C PHE A 57 8.30 -7.10 9.72
N VAL A 58 9.04 -6.72 10.77
CA VAL A 58 8.49 -6.66 12.13
C VAL A 58 9.04 -5.43 12.85
N ARG A 59 8.20 -4.85 13.71
CA ARG A 59 8.60 -3.89 14.73
C ARG A 59 7.97 -4.27 16.06
N ARG A 60 8.77 -4.20 17.12
CA ARG A 60 8.33 -4.33 18.51
C ARG A 60 8.77 -3.08 19.25
N TYR A 61 7.87 -2.53 20.05
CA TYR A 61 8.15 -1.37 20.87
C TYR A 61 8.23 -1.79 22.33
N ASP A 62 9.32 -1.43 22.99
CA ASP A 62 9.49 -1.66 24.41
C ASP A 62 8.70 -0.65 25.26
N ALA A 63 8.71 -0.86 26.56
CA ALA A 63 8.00 0.00 27.50
C ALA A 63 8.54 1.44 27.49
N GLU A 64 9.84 1.63 27.26
CA GLU A 64 10.48 2.94 27.25
C GLU A 64 10.01 3.79 26.06
N HIS A 65 9.97 3.18 24.87
CA HIS A 65 9.41 3.77 23.67
C HIS A 65 7.92 4.11 23.88
N LEU A 66 7.13 3.15 24.34
CA LEU A 66 5.69 3.38 24.53
C LEU A 66 5.39 4.43 25.62
N ALA A 67 6.26 4.61 26.60
CA ALA A 67 6.14 5.69 27.58
C ALA A 67 6.39 7.07 26.95
N ARG A 68 7.32 7.17 25.99
CA ARG A 68 7.57 8.40 25.21
C ARG A 68 6.51 8.70 24.15
N HIS A 69 5.77 7.69 23.72
CA HIS A 69 4.71 7.78 22.71
C HIS A 69 3.34 7.43 23.31
N PRO A 70 2.80 8.28 24.20
CA PRO A 70 1.61 7.96 24.99
C PRO A 70 0.35 7.77 24.16
N LYS A 71 0.30 8.21 22.89
CA LYS A 71 -0.84 8.01 21.99
C LYS A 71 -0.69 6.77 21.11
N GLN A 72 0.47 6.08 21.14
CA GLN A 72 0.72 4.89 20.34
C GLN A 72 -0.08 3.69 20.83
N LYS A 73 -1.07 3.24 20.08
CA LYS A 73 -1.90 2.09 20.43
C LYS A 73 -1.16 0.79 20.12
N VAL A 74 -0.41 0.72 19.03
CA VAL A 74 0.25 -0.51 18.55
C VAL A 74 1.57 -0.76 19.29
N SER A 75 1.71 -1.94 19.91
CA SER A 75 2.94 -2.36 20.62
C SER A 75 3.83 -3.28 19.77
N THR A 76 3.25 -3.97 18.79
CA THR A 76 3.97 -4.82 17.85
C THR A 76 3.25 -4.79 16.52
N MET A 77 3.99 -4.71 15.42
CA MET A 77 3.47 -4.80 14.06
C MET A 77 4.32 -5.77 13.26
N LYS A 78 3.65 -6.61 12.48
CA LYS A 78 4.21 -7.56 11.52
C LYS A 78 3.57 -7.28 10.17
N LEU A 79 4.37 -7.29 9.12
CA LEU A 79 3.94 -7.13 7.75
C LEU A 79 4.53 -8.26 6.91
N LEU A 80 3.66 -9.00 6.24
CA LEU A 80 4.03 -9.89 5.15
C LEU A 80 3.59 -9.26 3.84
N VAL A 81 4.52 -9.01 2.93
CA VAL A 81 4.24 -8.62 1.55
C VAL A 81 4.50 -9.82 0.66
N VAL A 82 3.57 -10.09 -0.25
CA VAL A 82 3.66 -11.20 -1.21
C VAL A 82 3.57 -10.63 -2.62
N ALA A 83 4.55 -10.97 -3.46
CA ALA A 83 4.48 -10.78 -4.90
C ALA A 83 4.13 -12.12 -5.56
N GLY A 84 3.06 -12.11 -6.35
CA GLY A 84 2.66 -13.25 -7.16
C GLY A 84 3.33 -13.26 -8.53
N HIS A 85 3.38 -14.43 -9.14
CA HIS A 85 3.83 -14.61 -10.52
C HIS A 85 2.85 -15.53 -11.28
N PRO A 86 1.63 -15.04 -11.59
CA PRO A 86 0.69 -15.80 -12.39
C PRO A 86 1.16 -15.84 -13.86
N PRO A 87 1.17 -17.01 -14.51
CA PRO A 87 1.74 -17.19 -15.85
C PRO A 87 1.02 -16.40 -16.96
N GLU A 88 -0.18 -15.89 -16.69
CA GLU A 88 -1.07 -15.27 -17.69
C GLU A 88 -1.36 -13.79 -17.45
N GLN A 89 -0.81 -13.16 -16.38
CA GLN A 89 -1.05 -11.73 -16.14
C GLN A 89 0.06 -10.87 -16.72
N SER A 90 -0.33 -9.74 -17.30
CA SER A 90 0.57 -8.70 -17.80
C SER A 90 1.21 -7.85 -16.69
N TYR A 91 0.84 -8.09 -15.43
CA TYR A 91 1.33 -7.35 -14.27
C TYR A 91 1.62 -8.28 -13.08
N THR A 92 2.45 -7.81 -12.15
CA THR A 92 2.76 -8.53 -10.91
C THR A 92 1.67 -8.18 -9.88
N PRO A 93 0.87 -9.16 -9.41
CA PRO A 93 -0.04 -8.93 -8.30
C PRO A 93 0.74 -8.86 -7.00
N TYR A 94 0.38 -7.90 -6.15
CA TYR A 94 0.93 -7.76 -4.81
C TYR A 94 -0.21 -7.90 -3.80
N SER A 95 0.07 -8.51 -2.66
CA SER A 95 -0.85 -8.57 -1.53
C SER A 95 -0.11 -8.38 -0.22
N PHE A 96 -0.84 -7.98 0.81
CA PHE A 96 -0.28 -7.81 2.14
C PHE A 96 -1.06 -8.58 3.19
N ARG A 97 -0.36 -8.94 4.26
CA ARG A 97 -0.95 -9.33 5.54
C ARG A 97 -0.29 -8.51 6.63
N LEU A 98 -1.10 -7.78 7.37
CA LEU A 98 -0.72 -6.98 8.51
C LEU A 98 -1.20 -7.70 9.76
N GLY A 99 -0.30 -7.96 10.71
CA GLY A 99 -0.69 -8.44 12.03
C GLY A 99 -0.10 -7.53 13.09
N PHE A 100 -0.84 -7.27 14.16
CA PHE A 100 -0.38 -6.35 15.20
C PHE A 100 -1.00 -6.66 16.56
N LYS A 101 -0.37 -6.11 17.59
CA LYS A 101 -0.85 -6.15 18.98
C LYS A 101 -1.08 -4.74 19.46
N TYR A 102 -2.17 -4.56 20.19
CA TYR A 102 -2.39 -3.33 20.94
C TYR A 102 -1.67 -3.39 22.29
N ARG A 103 -1.22 -2.23 22.79
CA ARG A 103 -0.65 -2.14 24.14
C ARG A 103 -1.69 -2.35 25.24
N HIS A 104 -2.94 -1.94 25.00
CA HIS A 104 -4.03 -1.93 25.99
C HIS A 104 -5.18 -2.90 25.69
N ARG A 105 -5.12 -3.63 24.58
CA ARG A 105 -6.16 -4.57 24.17
C ARG A 105 -5.53 -5.92 23.83
N LYS A 106 -6.03 -6.97 24.48
CA LYS A 106 -5.54 -8.34 24.29
C LYS A 106 -5.93 -8.88 22.91
N GLY A 107 -5.16 -9.87 22.46
CA GLY A 107 -5.38 -10.60 21.22
C GLY A 107 -4.43 -10.20 20.10
N ASP A 108 -4.35 -11.07 19.11
CA ASP A 108 -3.66 -10.86 17.85
C ASP A 108 -4.67 -10.34 16.83
N TRP A 109 -4.39 -9.14 16.30
CA TRP A 109 -5.23 -8.45 15.35
C TRP A 109 -4.59 -8.48 13.99
N ASP A 110 -5.38 -8.58 12.95
CA ASP A 110 -4.86 -8.66 11.59
C ASP A 110 -5.76 -7.96 10.57
N SER A 111 -5.17 -7.69 9.42
CA SER A 111 -5.83 -7.19 8.22
C SER A 111 -5.07 -7.74 7.03
N SER A 112 -5.76 -8.04 5.94
CA SER A 112 -5.12 -8.44 4.70
C SER A 112 -5.87 -7.88 3.50
N GLY A 113 -5.20 -7.84 2.36
CA GLY A 113 -5.78 -7.30 1.15
C GLY A 113 -4.83 -7.32 -0.03
N SER A 114 -5.28 -6.75 -1.13
CA SER A 114 -4.50 -6.60 -2.35
C SER A 114 -3.80 -5.24 -2.38
N CYS A 115 -2.70 -5.19 -3.12
CA CYS A 115 -1.99 -3.96 -3.40
C CYS A 115 -2.07 -3.66 -4.89
N GLY A 116 -2.26 -2.38 -5.20
CA GLY A 116 -2.14 -1.87 -6.54
C GLY A 116 -0.71 -1.98 -7.07
N GLN A 117 -0.52 -1.49 -8.30
CA GLN A 117 0.82 -1.36 -8.86
C GLN A 117 1.65 -0.35 -8.06
N ILE A 118 2.97 -0.46 -8.20
CA ILE A 118 3.92 0.47 -7.60
C ILE A 118 3.60 1.88 -8.10
N GLN A 119 3.51 2.83 -7.17
CA GLN A 119 3.23 4.24 -7.44
C GLN A 119 4.47 5.07 -7.10
N ASP A 120 4.81 6.02 -7.97
CA ASP A 120 5.81 7.06 -7.71
C ASP A 120 5.04 8.33 -7.33
N THR A 121 4.99 8.58 -6.03
CA THR A 121 4.26 9.71 -5.46
C THR A 121 5.20 10.82 -5.04
N ASP A 122 4.66 12.02 -4.86
CA ASP A 122 5.39 13.19 -4.34
C ASP A 122 6.59 13.60 -5.22
N LYS A 123 6.37 13.73 -6.53
CA LYS A 123 7.37 14.22 -7.50
C LYS A 123 8.68 13.40 -7.51
N GLY A 124 8.63 12.08 -7.37
CA GLY A 124 9.83 11.23 -7.39
C GLY A 124 10.41 10.91 -6.01
N GLN A 125 9.81 11.40 -4.92
CA GLN A 125 10.40 11.27 -3.58
C GLN A 125 9.99 10.00 -2.83
N GLU A 126 8.84 9.42 -3.15
CA GLU A 126 8.37 8.20 -2.50
C GLU A 126 7.80 7.21 -3.51
N VAL A 127 8.44 6.04 -3.60
CA VAL A 127 7.91 4.88 -4.31
C VAL A 127 7.24 3.95 -3.30
N LYS A 128 5.98 3.58 -3.53
CA LYS A 128 5.18 2.77 -2.59
C LYS A 128 4.12 1.92 -3.27
N PHE A 129 3.65 0.91 -2.55
CA PHE A 129 2.36 0.28 -2.80
C PHE A 129 1.24 1.10 -2.15
N ALA A 130 0.10 1.22 -2.84
CA ALA A 130 -1.18 1.51 -2.22
C ALA A 130 -1.95 0.20 -2.08
N CYS A 131 -2.29 -0.19 -0.86
CA CYS A 131 -2.95 -1.45 -0.56
C CYS A 131 -4.31 -1.23 0.07
N SER A 132 -5.29 -2.01 -0.36
CA SER A 132 -6.68 -1.88 0.04
C SER A 132 -7.23 -3.19 0.58
N VAL A 133 -8.15 -3.06 1.52
CA VAL A 133 -8.97 -4.15 2.04
C VAL A 133 -10.33 -4.08 1.36
N ASP A 134 -10.85 -5.23 0.95
CA ASP A 134 -12.10 -5.32 0.20
C ASP A 134 -13.30 -4.72 0.97
N CYS A 135 -14.33 -4.32 0.22
CA CYS A 135 -15.61 -3.81 0.74
C CYS A 135 -15.45 -2.62 1.70
N ASP A 136 -14.78 -1.55 1.23
CA ASP A 136 -14.52 -0.32 1.98
C ASP A 136 -13.79 -0.56 3.32
N GLY A 137 -12.91 -1.55 3.34
CA GLY A 137 -12.06 -1.85 4.49
C GLY A 137 -10.95 -0.82 4.71
N GLY A 138 -10.83 0.19 3.83
CA GLY A 138 -9.73 1.15 3.86
C GLY A 138 -8.44 0.53 3.36
N GLY A 139 -7.30 1.01 3.87
CA GLY A 139 -6.02 0.62 3.31
C GLY A 139 -4.79 1.13 4.06
N ILE A 140 -3.65 0.70 3.56
CA ILE A 140 -2.33 1.12 4.00
C ILE A 140 -1.47 1.43 2.77
N ALA A 141 -0.46 2.28 2.95
CA ALA A 141 0.59 2.44 1.95
C ALA A 141 1.89 1.82 2.48
N ILE A 142 2.60 1.08 1.62
CA ILE A 142 3.83 0.38 1.99
C ILE A 142 4.95 0.91 1.09
N GLY A 143 5.85 1.70 1.68
CA GLY A 143 6.98 2.32 0.99
C GLY A 143 8.33 1.76 1.46
N LEU A 144 9.40 2.13 0.77
CA LEU A 144 10.76 1.81 1.20
C LEU A 144 11.20 2.79 2.30
N ALA A 145 11.88 2.29 3.33
CA ALA A 145 12.60 3.16 4.25
C ALA A 145 13.90 3.64 3.61
N LYS A 146 14.61 4.55 4.29
CA LYS A 146 15.97 4.95 3.91
C LYS A 146 16.94 3.76 4.00
N ASP A 147 16.79 2.95 5.05
CA ASP A 147 17.58 1.74 5.23
C ASP A 147 17.18 0.67 4.22
N ILE A 148 18.15 -0.13 3.76
CA ILE A 148 17.89 -1.16 2.74
C ILE A 148 16.99 -2.29 3.25
N ASP A 149 17.06 -2.58 4.55
CA ASP A 149 16.33 -3.67 5.22
C ASP A 149 15.13 -3.17 6.03
N ALA A 150 14.53 -2.05 5.65
CA ALA A 150 13.34 -1.55 6.33
C ALA A 150 12.28 -1.02 5.35
N THR A 151 11.04 -1.03 5.80
CA THR A 151 9.88 -0.51 5.09
C THR A 151 9.12 0.49 5.98
N LEU A 152 8.36 1.37 5.35
CA LEU A 152 7.44 2.28 6.01
C LEU A 152 6.00 1.84 5.70
N VAL A 153 5.24 1.55 6.75
CA VAL A 153 3.80 1.31 6.67
C VAL A 153 3.09 2.58 7.10
N ARG A 154 2.30 3.16 6.20
CA ARG A 154 1.44 4.32 6.48
C ARG A 154 0.02 3.83 6.65
N VAL A 155 -0.58 4.13 7.81
CA VAL A 155 -1.95 3.72 8.13
C VAL A 155 -2.83 4.97 8.20
N GLU A 156 -3.91 4.97 7.43
CA GLU A 156 -4.97 5.97 7.55
C GLU A 156 -6.14 5.38 8.34
N ARG A 157 -6.77 4.38 7.75
CA ARG A 157 -7.78 3.54 8.37
C ARG A 157 -7.76 2.20 7.65
N VAL A 158 -7.65 1.12 8.39
CA VAL A 158 -7.74 -0.24 7.84
C VAL A 158 -8.62 -1.09 8.76
N ARG A 159 -9.58 -1.81 8.19
CA ARG A 159 -10.48 -2.73 8.90
C ARG A 159 -9.65 -3.87 9.48
N ILE A 160 -10.01 -4.33 10.68
CA ILE A 160 -9.23 -5.32 11.41
C ILE A 160 -10.10 -6.46 11.91
N TRP A 161 -9.50 -7.63 12.00
CA TRP A 161 -10.09 -8.84 12.54
C TRP A 161 -9.25 -9.34 13.71
N GLN A 162 -9.85 -10.20 14.52
CA GLN A 162 -9.13 -10.92 15.55
C GLN A 162 -8.88 -12.33 15.04
N ASN A 163 -7.61 -12.69 14.83
CA ASN A 163 -7.22 -13.98 14.23
C ASN A 163 -7.80 -15.19 15.00
N SER A 164 -7.99 -15.07 16.32
CA SER A 164 -8.60 -16.12 17.14
C SER A 164 -10.11 -16.30 16.95
N LYS A 165 -10.77 -15.45 16.16
CA LYS A 165 -12.22 -15.40 16.00
C LYS A 165 -12.65 -15.14 14.56
N PRO A 166 -12.34 -16.07 13.63
CA PRO A 166 -12.62 -15.87 12.20
C PRO A 166 -14.12 -15.88 11.86
N ASP A 167 -14.96 -16.47 12.72
CA ASP A 167 -16.40 -16.63 12.48
C ASP A 167 -17.27 -15.54 13.14
N GLU A 168 -16.68 -14.62 13.92
CA GLU A 168 -17.41 -13.45 14.40
C GLU A 168 -17.65 -12.50 13.22
N GLU A 169 -18.88 -11.97 13.10
CA GLU A 169 -19.18 -11.01 12.04
C GLU A 169 -18.13 -9.90 12.01
N PRO A 170 -17.66 -9.50 10.82
CA PRO A 170 -16.63 -8.48 10.70
C PRO A 170 -17.08 -7.24 11.45
N GLY A 171 -16.45 -7.00 12.61
CA GLY A 171 -16.73 -5.82 13.40
C GLY A 171 -16.49 -4.56 12.57
N THR A 172 -17.13 -3.46 12.94
CA THR A 172 -16.87 -2.13 12.36
C THR A 172 -15.50 -1.55 12.77
N ASP A 173 -14.69 -2.37 13.43
CA ASP A 173 -13.43 -2.00 14.03
C ASP A 173 -12.35 -1.77 12.98
N ALA A 174 -11.47 -0.83 13.28
CA ALA A 174 -10.41 -0.44 12.38
C ALA A 174 -9.19 0.04 13.16
N LEU A 175 -8.01 -0.32 12.66
CA LEU A 175 -6.79 0.39 13.02
C LEU A 175 -6.79 1.72 12.26
N THR A 176 -6.99 2.80 13.01
CA THR A 176 -6.84 4.16 12.51
C THR A 176 -5.45 4.70 12.81
N GLY A 177 -4.87 5.37 11.83
CA GLY A 177 -3.71 6.21 12.01
C GLY A 177 -4.02 7.34 12.99
N GLY A 178 -3.05 7.64 13.85
CA GLY A 178 -3.10 8.74 14.80
C GLY A 178 -1.73 9.36 14.93
N GLU A 179 -1.56 10.31 15.84
CA GLU A 179 -0.29 11.03 16.06
C GLU A 179 0.93 10.09 16.15
N ASP A 180 0.80 9.00 16.91
CA ASP A 180 1.87 8.01 17.09
C ASP A 180 1.65 6.69 16.30
N ASP A 181 0.53 6.52 15.61
CA ASP A 181 0.20 5.29 14.85
C ASP A 181 0.01 5.54 13.34
N LYS A 182 0.46 6.69 12.81
CA LYS A 182 0.30 7.02 11.39
C LYS A 182 1.33 6.35 10.50
N ILE A 183 2.57 6.22 10.98
CA ILE A 183 3.70 5.69 10.21
C ILE A 183 4.51 4.75 11.08
N PHE A 184 4.69 3.51 10.62
CA PHE A 184 5.52 2.51 11.28
C PHE A 184 6.72 2.19 10.41
N ARG A 185 7.93 2.32 10.96
CA ARG A 185 9.14 1.74 10.39
C ARG A 185 9.23 0.30 10.86
N LEU A 186 9.23 -0.64 9.92
CA LEU A 186 9.37 -2.07 10.19
C LEU A 186 10.70 -2.57 9.64
N ASP A 187 11.41 -3.38 10.43
CA ASP A 187 12.71 -3.93 10.07
C ASP A 187 12.50 -5.33 9.45
N ARG A 188 13.23 -5.64 8.37
CA ARG A 188 13.17 -6.95 7.69
C ARG A 188 13.59 -8.05 8.65
N THR A 189 12.93 -9.19 8.56
CA THR A 189 13.26 -10.35 9.39
C THR A 189 12.99 -11.67 8.65
N ASN A 190 13.24 -12.79 9.33
CA ASN A 190 12.99 -14.12 8.79
C ASN A 190 11.48 -14.38 8.60
N LEU A 191 11.12 -15.10 7.52
CA LEU A 191 9.73 -15.44 7.19
C LEU A 191 8.97 -16.14 8.32
N LYS A 192 9.67 -16.88 9.19
CA LYS A 192 9.10 -17.54 10.38
C LYS A 192 8.33 -16.58 11.28
N GLU A 193 8.77 -15.32 11.37
CA GLU A 193 8.08 -14.30 12.18
C GLU A 193 6.68 -13.96 11.64
N CYS A 194 6.45 -14.13 10.33
CA CYS A 194 5.20 -13.83 9.65
C CYS A 194 4.32 -15.07 9.39
N GLU A 195 4.75 -16.29 9.75
CA GLU A 195 3.96 -17.51 9.53
C GLU A 195 2.56 -17.43 10.13
N SER A 196 2.42 -16.81 11.30
CA SER A 196 1.14 -16.63 11.98
C SER A 196 0.13 -15.78 11.21
N LEU A 197 0.55 -15.08 10.16
CA LEU A 197 -0.31 -14.28 9.31
C LEU A 197 -0.91 -15.11 8.17
N ILE A 198 -0.36 -16.28 7.85
CA ILE A 198 -0.84 -17.09 6.73
C ILE A 198 -1.90 -18.07 7.23
N THR A 199 -3.13 -17.87 6.77
CA THR A 199 -4.27 -18.75 7.10
C THR A 199 -4.42 -19.91 6.12
N ASP A 200 -4.01 -19.74 4.84
CA ASP A 200 -4.04 -20.83 3.86
C ASP A 200 -2.88 -21.82 4.06
N ARG A 201 -3.22 -23.10 4.23
CA ARG A 201 -2.24 -24.15 4.54
C ARG A 201 -1.28 -24.43 3.37
N LYS A 202 -1.73 -24.29 2.13
CA LYS A 202 -0.88 -24.55 0.94
C LYS A 202 0.14 -23.44 0.78
N GLU A 203 -0.29 -22.19 0.96
CA GLU A 203 0.59 -21.04 0.94
C GLU A 203 1.59 -21.06 2.08
N LEU A 204 1.17 -21.43 3.30
CA LEU A 204 2.08 -21.56 4.43
C LEU A 204 3.17 -22.62 4.16
N ALA A 205 2.79 -23.76 3.57
CA ALA A 205 3.74 -24.78 3.15
C ALA A 205 4.69 -24.26 2.06
N ALA A 206 4.18 -23.50 1.09
CA ALA A 206 5.00 -22.88 0.04
C ALA A 206 6.00 -21.87 0.62
N MET A 207 5.59 -21.05 1.59
CA MET A 207 6.49 -20.10 2.26
C MET A 207 7.59 -20.81 3.05
N ARG A 208 7.26 -21.88 3.79
CA ARG A 208 8.23 -22.66 4.58
C ARG A 208 9.28 -23.40 3.73
N SER A 209 9.02 -23.55 2.43
CA SER A 209 9.96 -24.17 1.48
C SER A 209 10.98 -23.19 0.89
N LYS A 210 10.94 -21.92 1.30
CA LYS A 210 11.88 -20.87 0.92
C LYS A 210 12.99 -20.75 1.96
#